data_AF-A0A660QEQ3-F1
#
_entry.id   AF-A0A660QEQ3-F1
#
_cell.length_a   1.000
_cell.length_b   1.000
_cell.length_c   1.000
_cell.angle_alpha   90.00
_cell.angle_beta   90.00
_cell.angle_gamma   90.00
#
_symmetry.space_group_name_H-M   'P 1'
#
loop_
_entity.id
_entity.type
_entity.pdbx_description
1 polymer ?
#
loop_
_entity_poly.entity_id
_entity_poly.type
_entity_poly.pdbx_seq_one_letter_code
_entity_poly.pdbx_strand_id
1 'polypeptide(L)'
;MGSSNIVQSFSHAITGILDAIADERNLRIHFLIGTTVIALSLFLNLSKEEILWLSFAVFSVIGAELLNTLIEELMDFYSEEVDMRIKRIKDIAAGIVLWYSLFSIVVGVIVLGRALFKWHSLIGTVFGFSFLLSFPVMFLIRRTVRGGK
;
A
#
# COMPACT_ATOMS: atom_id res chain seq x y z
N MET A 1 -3.53 -18.19 -30.16
CA MET A 1 -2.78 -17.50 -29.09
C MET A 1 -1.66 -18.45 -28.68
N GLY A 2 -0.52 -18.32 -29.37
CA GLY A 2 0.56 -19.32 -29.34
C GLY A 2 1.24 -19.38 -27.98
N SER A 3 1.78 -20.56 -27.63
CA SER A 3 2.51 -20.83 -26.39
C SER A 3 3.51 -19.71 -26.10
N SER A 4 3.15 -18.79 -25.21
CA SER A 4 4.04 -17.72 -24.79
C SER A 4 5.28 -18.38 -24.20
N ASN A 5 6.44 -18.14 -24.82
CA ASN A 5 7.71 -18.48 -24.21
C ASN A 5 7.72 -17.85 -22.81
N ILE A 6 8.03 -18.62 -21.77
CA ILE A 6 8.00 -18.14 -20.38
C ILE A 6 8.76 -16.81 -20.27
N VAL A 7 9.91 -16.71 -20.94
CA VAL A 7 10.72 -15.49 -21.02
C VAL A 7 9.93 -14.28 -21.56
N GLN A 8 9.09 -14.49 -22.57
CA GLN A 8 8.27 -13.45 -23.16
C GLN A 8 7.17 -12.98 -22.19
N SER A 9 6.51 -13.89 -21.48
CA SER A 9 5.50 -13.53 -20.46
C SER A 9 6.10 -12.73 -19.31
N PHE A 10 7.29 -13.11 -18.84
CA PHE A 10 8.03 -12.35 -17.83
C PHE A 10 8.42 -10.96 -18.35
N SER A 11 8.92 -10.87 -19.58
CA SER A 11 9.26 -9.59 -20.21
C SER A 11 8.05 -8.66 -20.24
N HIS A 12 6.88 -9.14 -20.70
CA HIS A 12 5.65 -8.35 -20.73
C HIS A 12 5.20 -7.89 -19.33
N ALA A 13 5.26 -8.75 -18.33
CA ALA A 13 4.89 -8.39 -16.96
C ALA A 13 5.84 -7.34 -16.36
N ILE A 14 7.15 -7.46 -16.62
CA ILE A 14 8.16 -6.49 -16.16
C ILE A 14 7.94 -5.14 -16.86
N THR A 15 7.76 -5.13 -18.17
CA THR A 15 7.47 -3.90 -18.93
C THR A 15 6.24 -3.20 -18.36
N GLY A 16 5.14 -3.91 -18.14
CA GLY A 16 3.92 -3.31 -17.57
C GLY A 16 4.14 -2.68 -16.18
N ILE A 17 4.94 -3.30 -15.31
CA ILE A 17 5.26 -2.71 -14.00
C ILE A 17 6.15 -1.47 -14.16
N LEU A 18 7.15 -1.52 -15.05
CA LEU A 18 8.06 -0.40 -15.27
C LEU A 18 7.35 0.81 -15.89
N ASP A 19 6.43 0.58 -16.82
CA ASP A 19 5.62 1.62 -17.45
C ASP A 19 4.71 2.27 -16.40
N ALA A 20 3.99 1.47 -15.60
CA ALA A 20 3.16 1.99 -14.50
C ALA A 20 3.99 2.81 -13.51
N ILE A 21 5.21 2.36 -13.16
CA ILE A 21 6.12 3.14 -12.31
C ILE A 21 6.55 4.42 -13.01
N ALA A 22 6.79 4.45 -14.32
CA ALA A 22 7.21 5.67 -15.00
C ALA A 22 6.10 6.73 -15.01
N ASP A 23 4.87 6.30 -15.25
CA ASP A 23 3.71 7.17 -15.44
C ASP A 23 3.19 7.71 -14.11
N GLU A 24 3.02 6.83 -13.11
CA GLU A 24 2.35 7.18 -11.86
C GLU A 24 3.28 7.81 -10.82
N ARG A 25 2.98 9.06 -10.44
CA ARG A 25 3.80 9.81 -9.46
C ARG A 25 3.83 9.13 -8.09
N ASN A 26 2.68 8.68 -7.60
CA ASN A 26 2.57 8.05 -6.29
C ASN A 26 3.34 6.73 -6.27
N LEU A 27 3.22 5.94 -7.35
CA LEU A 27 3.95 4.68 -7.49
C LEU A 27 5.48 4.89 -7.48
N ARG A 28 6.00 5.93 -8.16
CA ARG A 28 7.43 6.30 -8.07
C ARG A 28 7.86 6.63 -6.65
N ILE A 29 7.06 7.42 -5.94
CA ILE A 29 7.36 7.82 -4.56
C ILE A 29 7.39 6.59 -3.65
N HIS A 30 6.36 5.74 -3.72
CA HIS A 30 6.30 4.52 -2.92
C HIS A 30 7.42 3.55 -3.26
N PHE A 31 7.77 3.38 -4.54
CA PHE A 31 8.88 2.54 -4.97
C PHE A 31 10.24 3.06 -4.48
N LEU A 32 10.48 4.38 -4.57
CA LEU A 32 11.71 5.01 -4.10
C LEU A 32 11.86 4.91 -2.58
N ILE A 33 10.80 5.26 -1.84
CA ILE A 33 10.77 5.15 -0.37
C ILE A 33 10.96 3.69 0.04
N GLY A 34 10.21 2.77 -0.57
CA GLY A 34 10.28 1.34 -0.32
C GLY A 34 11.68 0.77 -0.52
N THR A 35 12.29 1.07 -1.66
CA THR A 35 13.68 0.68 -1.96
C THR A 35 14.66 1.24 -0.94
N THR A 36 14.49 2.50 -0.53
CA THR A 36 15.33 3.13 0.50
C THR A 36 15.19 2.43 1.85
N VAL A 37 13.95 2.12 2.27
CA VAL A 37 13.69 1.42 3.54
C VAL A 37 14.33 0.04 3.55
N ILE A 38 14.21 -0.72 2.45
CA ILE A 38 14.81 -2.05 2.33
C ILE A 38 16.35 -1.97 2.26
N ALA A 39 16.90 -0.99 1.56
CA ALA A 39 18.35 -0.79 1.54
C ALA A 39 18.89 -0.45 2.94
N LEU A 40 18.21 0.44 3.68
CA LEU A 40 18.57 0.77 5.06
C LEU A 40 18.43 -0.43 5.99
N SER A 41 17.46 -1.31 5.75
CA SER A 41 17.23 -2.51 6.57
C SER A 41 18.43 -3.48 6.55
N LEU A 42 19.26 -3.45 5.51
CA LEU A 42 20.49 -4.25 5.41
C LEU A 42 21.61 -3.76 6.32
N PHE A 43 21.60 -2.48 6.70
CA PHE A 43 22.57 -1.89 7.63
C PHE A 43 22.10 -1.92 9.09
N LEU A 44 20.84 -2.25 9.32
CA LEU A 44 20.24 -2.40 10.64
C LEU A 44 20.33 -3.87 11.09
N ASN A 45 20.58 -4.10 12.39
CA ASN A 45 20.62 -5.44 12.96
C ASN A 45 19.20 -5.98 13.19
N LEU A 46 18.51 -6.27 12.08
CA LEU A 46 17.16 -6.78 12.04
C LEU A 46 17.14 -8.31 12.00
N SER A 47 16.13 -8.90 12.62
CA SER A 47 15.86 -10.34 12.48
C SER A 47 15.33 -10.66 11.09
N LYS A 48 15.34 -11.96 10.73
CA LYS A 48 14.76 -12.43 9.47
C LYS A 48 13.26 -12.10 9.38
N GLU A 49 12.53 -12.24 10.48
CA GLU A 49 11.10 -11.92 10.51
C GLU A 49 10.85 -10.43 10.26
N GLU A 50 11.69 -9.56 10.81
CA GLU A 50 11.56 -8.11 10.65
C GLU A 50 11.81 -7.65 9.21
N ILE A 51 12.82 -8.21 8.55
CA ILE A 51 13.09 -7.95 7.13
C ILE A 51 11.92 -8.46 6.27
N LEU A 52 11.35 -9.63 6.59
CA LEU A 52 10.17 -10.16 5.89
C LEU A 52 8.96 -9.24 6.05
N TRP A 53 8.68 -8.77 7.27
CA TRP A 53 7.55 -7.86 7.52
C TRP A 53 7.74 -6.49 6.85
N LEU A 54 8.94 -5.92 6.91
CA LEU A 54 9.26 -4.68 6.19
C LEU A 54 9.12 -4.85 4.68
N SER A 55 9.63 -5.96 4.13
CA SER A 55 9.47 -6.28 2.71
C SER A 55 8.00 -6.41 2.36
N PHE A 56 7.23 -7.18 3.11
CA PHE A 56 5.81 -7.36 2.87
C PHE A 56 5.03 -6.03 2.95
N ALA A 57 5.33 -5.18 3.91
CA ALA A 57 4.77 -3.83 4.02
C ALA A 57 5.04 -3.00 2.76
N VAL A 58 6.29 -2.95 2.29
CA VAL A 58 6.67 -2.20 1.08
C VAL A 58 5.99 -2.77 -0.18
N PHE A 59 6.10 -4.08 -0.39
CA PHE A 59 5.52 -4.75 -1.57
C PHE A 59 4.00 -4.63 -1.60
N SER A 60 3.33 -4.69 -0.45
CA SER A 60 1.87 -4.56 -0.39
C SER A 60 1.37 -3.16 -0.74
N VAL A 61 2.09 -2.09 -0.35
CA VAL A 61 1.76 -0.72 -0.76
C VAL A 61 1.94 -0.53 -2.26
N ILE A 62 3.06 -1.00 -2.83
CA ILE A 62 3.31 -0.92 -4.27
C ILE A 62 2.26 -1.73 -5.05
N GLY A 63 1.91 -2.93 -4.58
CA GLY A 63 0.87 -3.75 -5.19
C GLY A 63 -0.52 -3.11 -5.11
N ALA A 64 -0.85 -2.45 -4.01
CA ALA A 64 -2.09 -1.69 -3.86
C ALA A 64 -2.16 -0.50 -4.82
N GLU A 65 -1.05 0.22 -4.99
CA GLU A 65 -0.96 1.35 -5.92
C GLU A 65 -1.10 0.88 -7.38
N LEU A 66 -0.42 -0.21 -7.77
CA LEU A 66 -0.61 -0.85 -9.09
C LEU A 66 -2.07 -1.25 -9.32
N LEU A 67 -2.74 -1.80 -8.30
CA LEU A 67 -4.16 -2.14 -8.38
C LEU A 67 -5.03 -0.89 -8.53
N ASN A 68 -4.69 0.21 -7.86
CA ASN A 68 -5.39 1.48 -8.01
C ASN A 68 -5.28 2.01 -9.44
N THR A 69 -4.07 2.07 -10.01
CA THR A 69 -3.83 2.47 -11.40
C THR A 69 -4.61 1.59 -12.38
N LEU A 70 -4.55 0.26 -12.21
CA LEU A 70 -5.31 -0.67 -13.04
C LEU A 70 -6.82 -0.38 -13.00
N ILE A 71 -7.37 -0.12 -11.81
CA ILE A 71 -8.80 0.19 -11.66
C ILE A 71 -9.13 1.55 -12.29
N GLU A 72 -8.27 2.55 -12.11
CA GLU A 72 -8.44 3.87 -12.71
C GLU A 72 -8.50 3.78 -14.24
N GLU A 73 -7.52 3.13 -14.86
CA GLU A 73 -7.45 2.92 -16.31
C GLU A 73 -8.67 2.14 -16.85
N LEU A 74 -9.07 1.05 -16.18
CA LEU A 74 -10.24 0.27 -16.58
C LEU A 74 -11.54 1.07 -16.51
N MET A 75 -11.68 1.93 -15.50
CA MET A 75 -12.85 2.78 -15.34
C MET A 75 -12.88 3.94 -16.33
N ASP A 76 -11.73 4.54 -16.62
CA ASP A 76 -11.59 5.60 -17.63
C ASP A 76 -11.83 5.07 -19.04
N PHE A 77 -11.43 3.82 -19.32
CA PHE A 77 -11.78 3.14 -20.56
C PHE A 77 -13.29 2.82 -20.65
N TYR A 78 -13.95 2.49 -19.54
CA TYR A 78 -15.35 2.08 -19.55
C TYR A 78 -16.31 3.23 -19.86
N SER A 79 -16.05 4.45 -19.35
CA SER A 79 -16.91 5.61 -19.57
C SER A 79 -16.20 6.92 -19.26
N GLU A 80 -16.27 7.88 -20.19
CA GLU A 80 -15.79 9.25 -20.00
C GLU A 80 -16.77 10.13 -19.21
N GLU A 81 -18.04 9.71 -19.07
CA GLU A 81 -19.03 10.43 -18.28
C GLU A 81 -18.92 10.15 -16.77
N VAL A 82 -19.25 11.14 -15.95
CA VAL A 82 -19.21 11.04 -14.49
C VAL A 82 -20.35 10.15 -13.97
N ASP A 83 -20.10 8.84 -13.87
CA ASP A 83 -21.00 7.86 -13.21
C ASP A 83 -20.67 7.73 -11.71
N MET A 84 -21.69 7.90 -10.85
CA MET A 84 -21.54 7.75 -9.40
C MET A 84 -21.02 6.36 -8.97
N ARG A 85 -21.29 5.31 -9.75
CA ARG A 85 -20.78 3.95 -9.53
C ARG A 85 -19.29 3.87 -9.81
N ILE A 86 -18.82 4.47 -10.90
CA ILE A 86 -17.39 4.55 -11.24
C ILE A 86 -16.64 5.31 -10.16
N LYS A 87 -17.18 6.46 -9.74
CA LYS A 87 -16.61 7.23 -8.62
C LYS A 87 -16.46 6.36 -7.37
N ARG A 88 -17.50 5.59 -7.01
CA ARG A 88 -17.44 4.70 -5.84
C ARG A 88 -16.37 3.61 -6.01
N ILE A 89 -16.18 3.06 -7.20
CA ILE A 89 -15.14 2.05 -7.47
C ILE A 89 -13.75 2.66 -7.28
N LYS A 90 -13.50 3.84 -7.87
CA LYS A 90 -12.23 4.57 -7.70
C LYS A 90 -11.97 4.95 -6.24
N ASP A 91 -13.00 5.42 -5.52
CA ASP A 91 -12.91 5.72 -4.09
C ASP A 91 -12.52 4.48 -3.25
N ILE A 92 -13.03 3.30 -3.61
CA ILE A 92 -12.66 2.03 -2.95
C ILE A 92 -11.22 1.65 -3.28
N ALA A 93 -10.79 1.79 -4.54
CA ALA A 93 -9.42 1.51 -4.96
C ALA A 93 -8.40 2.37 -4.20
N ALA A 94 -8.64 3.68 -4.12
CA ALA A 94 -7.83 4.59 -3.30
C ALA A 94 -7.88 4.22 -1.80
N GLY A 95 -9.02 3.73 -1.31
CA GLY A 95 -9.17 3.19 0.04
C GLY A 95 -8.28 1.98 0.33
N ILE A 96 -8.03 1.12 -0.66
CA ILE A 96 -7.11 -0.03 -0.55
C ILE A 96 -5.67 0.46 -0.39
N VAL A 97 -5.23 1.43 -1.21
CA VAL A 97 -3.91 2.07 -1.08
C VAL A 97 -3.72 2.65 0.32
N LEU A 98 -4.73 3.38 0.82
CA LEU A 98 -4.71 3.95 2.15
C LEU A 98 -4.55 2.85 3.22
N TRP A 99 -5.31 1.76 3.11
CA TRP A 99 -5.24 0.64 4.06
C TRP A 99 -3.84 0.02 4.15
N TYR A 100 -3.21 -0.25 3.01
CA TYR A 100 -1.85 -0.81 2.99
C TYR A 100 -0.78 0.21 3.40
N SER A 101 -0.96 1.49 3.06
CA SER A 101 -0.07 2.56 3.51
C SER A 101 -0.05 2.64 5.04
N LEU A 102 -1.21 2.55 5.67
CA LEU A 102 -1.33 2.55 7.13
C LEU A 102 -0.70 1.30 7.76
N PHE A 103 -0.92 0.13 7.18
CA PHE A 103 -0.25 -1.10 7.60
C PHE A 103 1.28 -0.94 7.54
N SER A 104 1.80 -0.35 6.46
CA SER A 104 3.24 -0.13 6.31
C SER A 104 3.83 0.80 7.37
N ILE A 105 3.07 1.82 7.79
CA ILE A 105 3.47 2.72 8.89
C ILE A 105 3.57 1.95 10.20
N VAL A 106 2.57 1.12 10.52
CA VAL A 106 2.58 0.31 11.76
C VAL A 106 3.79 -0.62 11.79
N VAL A 107 4.06 -1.34 10.70
CA VAL A 107 5.23 -2.22 10.59
C VAL A 107 6.53 -1.41 10.71
N GLY A 108 6.64 -0.28 10.01
CA GLY A 108 7.81 0.61 10.06
C GLY A 108 8.08 1.10 11.49
N VAL A 109 7.05 1.53 12.21
CA VAL A 109 7.19 1.98 13.62
C VAL A 109 7.66 0.85 14.53
N ILE A 110 7.11 -0.37 14.38
CA ILE A 110 7.50 -1.52 15.20
C ILE A 110 8.96 -1.90 14.93
N VAL A 111 9.32 -2.09 13.66
CA VAL A 111 10.62 -2.62 13.27
C VAL A 111 11.72 -1.57 13.38
N LEU A 112 11.54 -0.40 12.74
CA LEU A 112 12.55 0.66 12.74
C LEU A 112 12.61 1.35 14.10
N GLY A 113 11.50 1.46 14.84
CA GLY A 113 11.49 2.00 16.20
C GLY A 113 12.35 1.17 17.16
N ARG A 114 12.25 -0.17 17.08
CA ARG A 114 13.15 -1.07 17.82
C ARG A 114 14.60 -0.90 17.35
N ALA A 115 14.84 -0.91 16.04
CA ALA A 115 16.19 -0.91 15.48
C ALA A 115 16.97 0.38 15.73
N LEU A 116 16.32 1.54 15.62
CA LEU A 116 16.94 2.86 15.74
C LEU A 116 16.94 3.39 17.17
N PHE A 117 15.83 3.20 17.90
CA PHE A 117 15.62 3.83 19.21
C PHE A 117 15.60 2.83 20.37
N LYS A 118 15.78 1.53 20.10
CA LYS A 118 15.70 0.45 21.09
C LYS A 118 14.39 0.45 21.87
N TRP A 119 13.31 0.91 21.24
CA TRP A 119 11.98 0.88 21.85
C TRP A 119 11.57 -0.55 22.17
N HIS A 120 10.88 -0.70 23.29
CA HIS A 120 10.23 -1.96 23.60
C HIS A 120 9.11 -2.21 22.57
N SER A 121 8.99 -3.45 22.07
CA SER A 121 8.01 -3.83 21.04
C SER A 121 6.57 -3.46 21.41
N LEU A 122 6.28 -3.39 22.71
CA LEU A 122 4.99 -2.97 23.26
C LEU A 122 4.56 -1.56 22.81
N ILE A 123 5.49 -0.62 22.59
CA ILE A 123 5.15 0.73 22.10
C ILE A 123 4.57 0.65 20.69
N GLY A 124 5.22 -0.11 19.80
CA GLY A 124 4.75 -0.32 18.44
C GLY A 124 3.45 -1.13 18.39
N THR A 125 3.30 -2.13 19.28
CA THR A 125 2.07 -2.92 19.40
C THR A 125 0.90 -2.06 19.85
N VAL A 126 1.07 -1.22 20.89
CA VAL A 126 0.03 -0.29 21.35
C VAL A 126 -0.34 0.68 20.25
N PHE A 127 0.64 1.24 19.54
CA PHE A 127 0.39 2.10 18.39
C PHE A 127 -0.45 1.39 17.31
N GLY A 128 -0.10 0.14 16.97
CA GLY A 128 -0.85 -0.68 16.01
C GLY A 128 -2.30 -0.97 16.43
N PHE A 129 -2.54 -1.33 17.70
CA PHE A 129 -3.90 -1.56 18.22
C PHE A 129 -4.73 -0.28 18.30
N SER A 130 -4.14 0.83 18.78
CA SER A 130 -4.81 2.14 18.77
C SER A 130 -5.18 2.55 17.34
N PHE A 131 -4.33 2.22 16.38
CA PHE A 131 -4.60 2.48 14.97
C PHE A 131 -5.76 1.64 14.42
N LEU A 132 -5.77 0.32 14.66
CA LEU A 132 -6.86 -0.56 14.22
C LEU A 132 -8.23 -0.16 14.81
N LEU A 133 -8.24 0.32 16.06
CA LEU A 133 -9.46 0.79 16.72
C LEU A 133 -9.92 2.17 16.23
N SER A 134 -9.04 2.96 15.60
CA SER A 134 -9.39 4.28 15.07
C SER A 134 -10.42 4.21 13.93
N PHE A 135 -10.37 3.18 13.09
CA PHE A 135 -11.24 3.02 11.92
C PHE A 135 -12.71 2.76 12.31
N PRO A 136 -13.02 1.81 13.21
CA PRO A 136 -14.37 1.62 13.74
C PRO A 136 -14.90 2.86 14.48
N VAL A 137 -14.05 3.54 15.26
CA VAL A 137 -14.45 4.75 15.99
C VAL A 137 -14.81 5.88 15.03
N MET A 138 -14.00 6.12 14.00
CA MET A 138 -14.26 7.14 12.99
C MET A 138 -15.54 6.83 12.19
N PHE A 139 -15.79 5.55 11.90
CA PHE A 139 -17.03 5.09 11.29
C PHE A 139 -18.26 5.34 12.20
N LEU A 140 -18.16 5.03 13.50
CA LEU A 140 -19.22 5.28 14.47
C LEU A 140 -19.53 6.77 14.61
N ILE A 141 -18.51 7.62 14.72
CA ILE A 141 -18.66 9.09 14.76
C ILE A 141 -19.38 9.58 13.50
N ARG A 142 -18.94 9.14 12.32
CA ARG A 142 -19.58 9.53 11.05
C ARG A 142 -21.04 9.08 10.98
N ARG A 143 -21.38 7.91 11.54
CA ARG A 143 -22.76 7.41 11.61
C ARG A 143 -23.62 8.24 12.56
N THR A 144 -23.11 8.62 13.72
CA THR A 144 -23.85 9.47 14.67
C THR A 144 -24.07 10.88 14.12
N VAL A 145 -23.08 11.45 13.43
CA VAL A 145 -23.19 12.77 12.78
C VAL A 145 -24.17 12.76 11.60
N ARG A 146 -24.28 11.65 10.85
CA ARG A 146 -25.22 11.52 9.73
C ARG A 146 -26.62 11.05 10.14
N GLY A 147 -26.76 10.28 11.21
CA GLY A 147 -28.04 9.77 11.73
C GLY A 147 -28.81 10.77 12.59
N GLY A 148 -28.25 11.95 12.87
CA GLY A 148 -28.93 13.08 13.52
C GLY A 148 -29.54 14.09 12.54
N LYS A 149 -29.62 13.77 11.25
CA LYS A 149 -30.42 14.46 10.23
C LYS A 149 -31.48 13.50 9.71
#